data_AF-A0AAQ3WBY8-F1
#
_entry.id   AF-A0AAQ3WBY8-F1
#
_cell.length_a   1.000
_cell.length_b   1.000
_cell.length_c   1.000
_cell.angle_alpha   90.00
_cell.angle_beta   90.00
_cell.angle_gamma   90.00
#
_symmetry.space_group_name_H-M   'P 1'
#
loop_
_entity.id
_entity.type
_entity.pdbx_description
1 polymer ?
#
loop_
_entity_poly.entity_id
_entity_poly.type
_entity_poly.pdbx_seq_one_letter_code
_entity_poly.pdbx_strand_id
1 'polypeptide(L)'
;MKIDWAKYLKENPECHSIVENQEYITAWDDYFKKNRKIFLSNKLLLITGDMTIKDENMVLEYALINNTDKPVKEIELGVTLSLFGKEYFTGALRTNKNCYEELLPDDVRLDLIDFGNDRYDNQELTNDSYQLVVHYCNEINYDTDELSEKELQDSAK
;
A
#
# COMPACT_ATOMS: atom_id res chain seq x y z
N MET A 1 2.96 15.79 9.40
CA MET A 1 2.25 14.60 8.92
C MET A 1 1.19 15.05 7.96
N LYS A 2 1.48 14.92 6.67
CA LYS A 2 0.51 15.03 5.59
C LYS A 2 0.00 13.61 5.29
N ILE A 3 -1.30 13.47 5.00
CA ILE A 3 -1.91 12.18 4.62
C ILE A 3 -2.38 12.35 3.19
N ASP A 4 -1.80 11.57 2.29
CA ASP A 4 -2.17 11.55 0.88
C ASP A 4 -2.73 10.18 0.51
N TRP A 5 -3.77 10.16 -0.31
CA TRP A 5 -4.21 8.93 -0.96
C TRP A 5 -3.27 8.59 -2.11
N ALA A 6 -2.90 7.30 -2.23
CA ALA A 6 -2.29 6.82 -3.44
C ALA A 6 -3.25 7.07 -4.61
N LYS A 7 -2.77 7.76 -5.65
CA LYS A 7 -3.58 8.14 -6.83
C LYS A 7 -4.08 6.94 -7.65
N TYR A 8 -3.63 5.73 -7.36
CA TYR A 8 -3.73 4.60 -8.29
C TYR A 8 -4.44 3.42 -7.66
N LEU A 9 -5.70 3.23 -8.03
CA LEU A 9 -6.40 1.97 -7.89
C LEU A 9 -7.15 1.65 -9.17
N LYS A 10 -6.70 0.56 -9.80
CA LYS A 10 -6.80 0.14 -11.21
C LYS A 10 -5.89 0.91 -12.17
N GLU A 11 -5.11 0.13 -12.91
CA GLU A 11 -4.24 0.51 -14.03
C GLU A 11 -5.04 1.22 -15.15
N ASN A 12 -5.51 2.43 -14.91
CA ASN A 12 -6.06 3.27 -15.96
C ASN A 12 -5.65 4.74 -15.72
N PRO A 13 -4.75 5.31 -16.55
CA PRO A 13 -4.28 6.70 -16.41
C PRO A 13 -5.39 7.76 -16.60
N GLU A 14 -6.62 7.36 -16.90
CA GLU A 14 -7.77 8.26 -17.03
C GLU A 14 -8.66 8.33 -15.77
N CYS A 15 -8.43 7.51 -14.74
CA CYS A 15 -9.27 7.50 -13.54
C CYS A 15 -8.90 8.61 -12.56
N HIS A 16 -9.91 9.41 -12.19
CA HIS A 16 -9.81 10.45 -11.16
C HIS A 16 -9.98 9.80 -9.77
N SER A 17 -9.45 10.43 -8.71
CA SER A 17 -9.49 9.89 -7.34
C SER A 17 -10.91 9.49 -6.94
N ILE A 18 -11.12 8.22 -6.60
CA ILE A 18 -12.46 7.69 -6.31
C ILE A 18 -13.00 8.14 -4.94
N VAL A 19 -12.16 8.68 -4.04
CA VAL A 19 -12.57 8.95 -2.66
C VAL A 19 -12.14 10.35 -2.18
N GLU A 20 -13.02 11.34 -2.35
CA GLU A 20 -13.00 12.61 -1.61
C GLU A 20 -13.76 12.48 -0.26
N ASN A 21 -13.72 11.31 0.39
CA ASN A 21 -14.42 11.12 1.66
C ASN A 21 -13.65 11.76 2.83
N GLN A 22 -13.89 13.06 3.02
CA GLN A 22 -13.23 13.87 4.03
C GLN A 22 -13.45 13.35 5.46
N GLU A 23 -14.60 12.73 5.75
CA GLU A 23 -14.88 12.15 7.07
C GLU A 23 -13.92 10.99 7.35
N TYR A 24 -13.69 10.14 6.36
CA TYR A 24 -12.79 9.01 6.46
C TYR A 24 -11.31 9.44 6.56
N ILE A 25 -10.89 10.47 5.81
CA ILE A 25 -9.56 11.09 5.96
C ILE A 25 -9.39 11.64 7.38
N THR A 26 -10.42 12.30 7.91
CA THR A 26 -10.40 12.86 9.27
C THR A 26 -10.29 11.77 10.33
N ALA A 27 -10.95 10.63 10.14
CA ALA A 27 -10.85 9.48 11.04
C ALA A 27 -9.41 8.94 11.14
N TRP A 28 -8.72 8.82 10.00
CA TRP A 28 -7.30 8.45 9.97
C TRP A 28 -6.40 9.50 10.64
N ASP A 29 -6.60 10.79 10.34
CA ASP A 29 -5.83 11.88 10.95
C ASP A 29 -6.00 11.90 12.49
N ASP A 30 -7.22 11.73 12.97
CA ASP A 30 -7.51 11.62 14.40
C ASP A 30 -6.86 10.39 15.04
N TYR A 31 -6.89 9.24 14.34
CA TYR A 31 -6.21 8.04 14.78
C TYR A 31 -4.70 8.26 14.91
N PHE A 32 -4.07 8.89 13.91
CA PHE A 32 -2.63 9.15 13.95
C PHE A 32 -2.24 10.13 15.05
N LYS A 33 -3.01 11.20 15.24
CA LYS A 33 -2.77 12.18 16.32
C LYS A 33 -2.87 11.54 17.70
N LYS A 34 -3.89 10.70 17.94
CA LYS A 34 -4.10 10.02 19.23
C LYS A 34 -2.99 9.02 19.54
N ASN A 35 -2.45 8.35 18.51
CA ASN A 35 -1.49 7.26 18.67
C ASN A 35 -0.03 7.63 18.36
N ARG A 36 0.27 8.92 18.12
CA ARG A 36 1.59 9.41 17.67
C ARG A 36 2.79 8.86 18.45
N LYS A 37 2.64 8.64 19.77
CA LYS A 37 3.73 8.11 20.62
C LYS A 37 4.12 6.67 20.28
N ILE A 38 3.20 5.90 19.70
CA ILE A 38 3.40 4.50 19.32
C ILE A 38 4.19 4.41 18.01
N PHE A 39 4.11 5.45 17.17
CA PHE A 39 4.68 5.46 15.82
C PHE A 39 6.11 6.01 15.74
N LEU A 40 6.72 6.37 16.88
CA LEU A 40 8.09 6.86 16.93
C LEU A 40 9.07 5.72 16.66
N SER A 41 9.44 5.53 15.40
CA SER A 41 10.42 4.54 14.96
C SER A 41 11.22 5.11 13.79
N ASN A 42 12.50 4.75 13.63
CA ASN A 42 13.28 5.13 12.43
C ASN A 42 13.08 4.08 11.32
N LYS A 43 11.83 3.80 10.95
CA LYS A 43 11.42 2.70 10.05
C LYS A 43 10.15 3.06 9.28
N LEU A 44 9.90 2.34 8.18
CA LEU A 44 8.57 2.29 7.57
C LEU A 44 7.61 1.54 8.49
N LEU A 45 6.40 2.08 8.63
CA LEU A 45 5.34 1.48 9.42
C LEU A 45 4.10 1.25 8.55
N LEU A 46 3.51 0.06 8.66
CA LEU A 46 2.27 -0.30 7.98
C LEU A 46 1.17 -0.51 9.01
N ILE A 47 0.01 0.12 8.79
CA ILE A 47 -1.18 -0.02 9.63
C ILE A 47 -2.34 -0.44 8.74
N THR A 48 -2.97 -1.57 9.04
CA THR A 48 -4.10 -2.09 8.26
C THR A 48 -5.42 -1.51 8.75
N GLY A 49 -6.32 -1.22 7.81
CA GLY A 49 -7.71 -0.83 8.04
C GLY A 49 -8.66 -2.00 7.88
N ASP A 50 -9.88 -1.75 7.40
CA ASP A 50 -10.84 -2.82 7.14
C ASP A 50 -10.57 -3.54 5.80
N MET A 51 -11.10 -4.75 5.69
CA MET A 51 -11.06 -5.54 4.46
C MET A 51 -12.47 -5.71 3.89
N THR A 52 -12.62 -5.54 2.59
CA THR A 52 -13.88 -5.78 1.89
C THR A 52 -13.72 -6.92 0.89
N ILE A 53 -14.63 -7.88 0.94
CA ILE A 53 -14.75 -8.96 -0.04
C ILE A 53 -15.97 -8.68 -0.89
N LYS A 54 -15.78 -8.57 -2.21
CA LYS A 54 -16.87 -8.36 -3.16
C LYS A 54 -16.56 -9.02 -4.50
N ASP A 55 -17.39 -10.00 -4.83
CA ASP A 55 -17.31 -10.81 -6.04
C ASP A 55 -15.91 -11.42 -6.16
N GLU A 56 -15.12 -11.03 -7.15
CA GLU A 56 -13.76 -11.51 -7.37
C GLU A 56 -12.66 -10.73 -6.63
N ASN A 57 -13.02 -9.69 -5.86
CA ASN A 57 -12.06 -8.78 -5.22
C ASN A 57 -12.02 -8.98 -3.70
N MET A 58 -10.82 -8.96 -3.12
CA MET A 58 -10.58 -8.96 -1.69
C MET A 58 -9.63 -7.81 -1.37
N VAL A 59 -10.20 -6.67 -1.02
CA VAL A 59 -9.49 -5.41 -0.93
C VAL A 59 -9.22 -5.07 0.53
N LEU A 60 -7.95 -4.89 0.88
CA LEU A 60 -7.50 -4.43 2.20
C LEU A 60 -7.02 -2.99 2.12
N GLU A 61 -7.55 -2.15 3.00
CA GLU A 61 -7.04 -0.80 3.24
C GLU A 61 -5.78 -0.83 4.11
N TYR A 62 -4.79 -0.01 3.77
CA TYR A 62 -3.63 0.19 4.64
C TYR A 62 -3.05 1.60 4.55
N ALA A 63 -2.42 2.02 5.64
CA ALA A 63 -1.63 3.23 5.75
C ALA A 63 -0.14 2.88 5.82
N LEU A 64 0.65 3.43 4.91
CA LEU A 64 2.11 3.40 4.94
C LEU A 64 2.63 4.72 5.49
N ILE A 65 3.37 4.67 6.60
CA ILE A 65 3.98 5.84 7.22
C ILE A 65 5.49 5.76 7.02
N ASN A 66 6.07 6.83 6.47
CA ASN A 66 7.51 6.96 6.36
C ASN A 66 8.08 7.70 7.57
N ASN A 67 8.44 6.98 8.63
CA ASN A 67 9.16 7.57 9.76
C ASN A 67 10.69 7.50 9.61
N THR A 68 11.19 7.25 8.40
CA THR A 68 12.64 7.30 8.12
C THR A 68 13.07 8.74 7.86
N ASP A 69 14.37 8.99 7.83
CA ASP A 69 14.96 10.32 7.57
C ASP A 69 15.10 10.66 6.07
N LYS A 70 14.69 9.74 5.18
CA LYS A 70 14.78 9.89 3.73
C LYS A 70 13.43 9.66 3.04
N PRO A 71 13.20 10.25 1.85
CA PRO A 71 12.05 9.87 1.02
C PRO A 71 12.08 8.39 0.65
N VAL A 72 10.91 7.79 0.49
CA VAL A 72 10.73 6.41 0.03
C VAL A 72 9.72 6.38 -1.10
N LYS A 73 10.04 5.73 -2.21
CA LYS A 73 9.13 5.70 -3.37
C LYS A 73 8.41 4.36 -3.48
N GLU A 74 9.18 3.32 -3.75
CA GLU A 74 8.70 1.97 -4.03
C GLU A 74 9.09 1.02 -2.91
N ILE A 75 8.18 0.13 -2.55
CA ILE A 75 8.37 -0.80 -1.45
C ILE A 75 7.98 -2.22 -1.84
N GLU A 76 8.65 -3.18 -1.20
CA GLU A 76 8.28 -4.58 -1.19
C GLU A 76 7.86 -4.98 0.24
N LEU A 77 6.70 -5.61 0.34
CA LEU A 77 6.12 -6.14 1.56
C LEU A 77 6.03 -7.66 1.46
N GLY A 78 6.76 -8.38 2.31
CA GLY A 78 6.55 -9.82 2.47
C GLY A 78 5.45 -10.06 3.49
N VAL A 79 4.33 -10.67 3.07
CA VAL A 79 3.14 -10.81 3.92
C VAL A 79 2.58 -12.22 3.92
N THR A 80 1.92 -12.56 5.03
CA THR A 80 0.98 -13.68 5.13
C THR A 80 -0.37 -13.13 5.57
N LEU A 81 -1.40 -13.34 4.74
CA LEU A 81 -2.79 -13.02 5.05
C LEU A 81 -3.52 -14.30 5.47
N SER A 82 -4.16 -14.26 6.62
CA SER A 82 -5.07 -15.30 7.10
C SER A 82 -6.47 -14.76 7.33
N LEU A 83 -7.50 -15.50 6.93
CA LEU A 83 -8.91 -15.21 7.20
C LEU A 83 -9.49 -16.32 8.05
N PHE A 84 -10.23 -15.96 9.11
CA PHE A 84 -10.87 -16.93 10.01
C PHE A 84 -9.90 -18.01 10.53
N GLY A 85 -8.66 -17.62 10.81
CA GLY A 85 -7.59 -18.51 11.30
C GLY A 85 -6.98 -19.43 10.25
N LYS A 86 -7.28 -19.25 8.96
CA LYS A 86 -6.71 -20.03 7.86
C LYS A 86 -5.90 -19.14 6.92
N GLU A 87 -4.72 -19.61 6.54
CA GLU A 87 -3.88 -18.93 5.55
C GLU A 87 -4.62 -18.83 4.20
N TYR A 88 -4.61 -17.63 3.63
CA TYR A 88 -5.19 -17.33 2.33
C TYR A 88 -4.13 -16.99 1.29
N PHE A 89 -3.19 -16.11 1.65
CA PHE A 89 -2.11 -15.66 0.78
C PHE A 89 -0.79 -15.59 1.53
N THR A 90 0.29 -16.06 0.91
CA THR A 90 1.67 -15.83 1.36
C THR A 90 2.51 -15.44 0.16
N GLY A 91 3.18 -14.28 0.24
CA GLY A 91 3.98 -13.80 -0.88
C GLY A 91 4.50 -12.37 -0.68
N ALA A 92 5.17 -11.87 -1.72
CA ALA A 92 5.63 -10.49 -1.79
C ALA A 92 4.62 -9.63 -2.54
N LEU A 93 4.29 -8.47 -1.97
CA LEU A 93 3.53 -7.40 -2.61
C LEU A 93 4.50 -6.27 -2.96
N ARG A 94 4.40 -5.74 -4.16
CA ARG A 94 5.28 -4.66 -4.65
C ARG A 94 4.45 -3.51 -5.14
N THR A 95 4.85 -2.30 -4.79
CA THR A 95 4.34 -1.10 -5.47
C THR A 95 4.88 -1.08 -6.90
N ASN A 96 4.01 -0.82 -7.88
CA ASN A 96 4.41 -0.72 -9.28
C ASN A 96 5.43 0.39 -9.52
N LYS A 97 6.46 0.08 -10.32
CA LYS A 97 7.54 1.01 -10.68
C LYS A 97 6.95 2.25 -11.37
N ASN A 98 7.38 3.44 -10.95
CA ASN A 98 6.96 4.75 -11.45
C ASN A 98 5.47 5.08 -11.28
N CYS A 99 4.69 4.27 -10.55
CA CYS A 99 3.28 4.55 -10.28
C CYS A 99 3.07 5.38 -9.02
N TYR A 100 4.09 5.61 -8.20
CA TYR A 100 3.93 6.30 -6.93
C TYR A 100 4.84 7.52 -6.84
N GLU A 101 4.29 8.60 -6.29
CA GLU A 101 5.07 9.74 -5.83
C GLU A 101 5.91 9.33 -4.62
N GLU A 102 7.02 10.05 -4.40
CA GLU A 102 7.85 9.84 -3.23
C GLU A 102 7.08 10.17 -1.95
N LEU A 103 7.11 9.24 -1.01
CA LEU A 103 6.60 9.43 0.34
C LEU A 103 7.70 10.08 1.18
N LEU A 104 7.52 11.36 1.52
CA LEU A 104 8.50 12.12 2.30
C LEU A 104 8.55 11.65 3.76
N PRO A 105 9.63 11.99 4.49
CA PRO A 105 9.70 11.79 5.94
C PRO A 105 8.48 12.39 6.67
N ASP A 106 7.98 11.65 7.66
CA ASP A 106 6.80 11.94 8.48
C ASP A 106 5.45 12.04 7.72
N ASP A 107 5.42 11.64 6.45
CA ASP A 107 4.19 11.59 5.65
C ASP A 107 3.57 10.18 5.64
N VAL A 108 2.27 10.16 5.34
CA VAL A 108 1.44 8.96 5.29
C VAL A 108 0.83 8.82 3.91
N ARG A 109 0.88 7.61 3.37
CA ARG A 109 0.15 7.22 2.17
C ARG A 109 -0.93 6.19 2.52
N LEU A 110 -2.17 6.48 2.15
CA LEU A 110 -3.27 5.50 2.19
C LEU A 110 -3.36 4.77 0.86
N ASP A 111 -3.43 3.45 0.89
CA ASP A 111 -3.39 2.60 -0.30
C ASP A 111 -4.24 1.33 -0.08
N LEU A 112 -4.55 0.62 -1.16
CA LEU A 112 -5.34 -0.60 -1.13
C LEU A 112 -4.55 -1.76 -1.74
N ILE A 113 -4.70 -2.95 -1.17
CA ILE A 113 -4.17 -4.19 -1.72
C ILE A 113 -5.35 -5.08 -2.09
N ASP A 114 -5.42 -5.50 -3.34
CA ASP A 114 -6.36 -6.54 -3.75
C ASP A 114 -5.65 -7.90 -3.78
N PHE A 115 -6.10 -8.82 -2.93
CA PHE A 115 -5.60 -10.19 -2.88
C PHE A 115 -6.35 -11.13 -3.85
N GLY A 116 -7.40 -10.63 -4.51
CA GLY A 116 -8.37 -11.42 -5.24
C GLY A 116 -9.21 -12.29 -4.30
N ASN A 117 -10.41 -12.66 -4.74
CA ASN A 117 -11.31 -13.54 -4.02
C ASN A 117 -11.75 -14.72 -4.91
N ASP A 118 -11.41 -15.95 -4.50
CA ASP A 118 -11.79 -17.19 -5.18
C ASP A 118 -12.70 -18.09 -4.32
N ARG A 119 -12.99 -17.72 -3.06
CA ARG A 119 -13.52 -18.65 -2.03
C ARG A 119 -14.62 -18.09 -1.13
N TYR A 120 -14.71 -16.79 -0.91
CA TYR A 120 -15.57 -16.21 0.12
C TYR A 120 -16.76 -15.44 -0.47
N ASP A 121 -17.88 -15.41 0.24
CA ASP A 121 -19.02 -14.57 -0.13
C ASP A 121 -18.76 -13.09 0.19
N ASN A 122 -19.55 -12.21 -0.41
CA ASN A 122 -19.48 -10.76 -0.21
C ASN A 122 -19.68 -10.39 1.27
N GLN A 123 -18.72 -9.67 1.85
CA GLN A 123 -18.73 -9.28 3.26
C GLN A 123 -17.69 -8.20 3.56
N GLU A 124 -17.89 -7.48 4.67
CA GLU A 124 -16.91 -6.58 5.27
C GLU A 124 -16.29 -7.28 6.49
N LEU A 125 -14.96 -7.26 6.57
CA LEU A 125 -14.17 -7.89 7.61
C LEU A 125 -13.38 -6.85 8.38
N THR A 126 -13.61 -6.82 9.69
CA THR A 126 -12.77 -6.10 10.63
C THR A 126 -11.57 -6.93 11.04
N ASN A 127 -10.66 -6.30 11.78
CA ASN A 127 -9.39 -6.85 12.28
C ASN A 127 -9.54 -8.10 13.16
N ASP A 128 -10.76 -8.41 13.61
CA ASP A 128 -11.06 -9.64 14.36
C ASP A 128 -11.24 -10.87 13.45
N SER A 129 -11.51 -10.64 12.17
CA SER A 129 -11.84 -11.69 11.19
C SER A 129 -10.68 -12.06 10.27
N TYR A 130 -9.64 -11.23 10.21
CA TYR A 130 -8.45 -11.46 9.41
C TYR A 130 -7.18 -11.09 10.17
N GLN A 131 -6.05 -11.63 9.73
CA GLN A 131 -4.73 -11.27 10.22
C GLN A 131 -3.78 -11.08 9.05
N LEU A 132 -3.17 -9.89 8.95
CA LEU A 132 -2.04 -9.65 8.07
C LEU A 132 -0.75 -9.65 8.90
N VAL A 133 0.12 -10.62 8.65
CA VAL A 133 1.48 -10.65 9.23
C VAL A 133 2.45 -10.08 8.21
N VAL A 134 3.10 -8.97 8.54
CA VAL A 134 4.17 -8.36 7.73
C VAL A 134 5.50 -8.91 8.23
N HIS A 135 6.18 -9.70 7.40
CA HIS A 135 7.48 -10.29 7.71
C HIS A 135 8.62 -9.32 7.44
N TYR A 136 8.49 -8.52 6.37
CA TYR A 136 9.45 -7.48 6.02
C TYR A 136 8.78 -6.37 5.23
N CYS A 137 9.38 -5.17 5.28
CA CYS A 137 8.99 -4.00 4.50
C CYS A 137 10.26 -3.25 4.12
N ASN A 138 10.63 -3.31 2.84
CA ASN A 138 11.88 -2.73 2.34
C ASN A 138 11.59 -1.78 1.18
N GLU A 139 12.41 -0.75 1.04
CA GLU A 139 12.45 0.04 -0.19
C GLU A 139 13.02 -0.81 -1.34
N ILE A 140 12.40 -0.73 -2.51
CA ILE A 140 12.92 -1.33 -3.73
C ILE A 140 13.85 -0.32 -4.38
N ASN A 141 15.14 -0.60 -4.38
CA ASN A 141 16.07 0.08 -5.27
C ASN A 141 16.00 -0.62 -6.62
N TYR A 142 15.31 -0.02 -7.59
CA TYR A 142 15.54 -0.40 -8.98
C TYR A 142 16.92 0.16 -9.36
N ASP A 143 17.94 -0.69 -9.34
CA ASP A 143 19.19 -0.35 -10.01
C ASP A 143 18.86 0.13 -11.43
N THR A 144 19.49 1.22 -11.84
CA THR A 144 19.32 1.92 -13.12
C THR A 144 19.69 1.09 -14.37
N ASP A 145 19.69 -0.24 -14.28
CA ASP A 145 20.30 -1.15 -15.26
C ASP A 145 19.30 -1.85 -16.19
N GLU A 146 18.07 -1.36 -16.31
CA GLU A 146 17.15 -1.77 -17.39
C GLU A 146 16.52 -0.54 -18.05
N LEU A 147 17.37 0.25 -18.71
CA LEU A 147 17.17 0.72 -20.08
C LEU A 147 18.40 1.56 -20.44
N SER A 148 19.38 0.89 -21.02
CA SER A 148 20.22 1.47 -22.04
C SER A 148 19.33 2.13 -23.11
N GLU A 149 19.04 3.41 -22.96
CA GLU A 149 18.50 4.30 -24.00
C GLU A 149 19.34 4.24 -25.30
N LYS A 150 20.51 3.60 -25.27
CA LYS A 150 21.32 3.23 -26.45
C LYS A 150 20.60 2.30 -27.44
N GLU A 151 19.69 1.43 -27.04
CA GLU A 151 18.99 0.57 -28.01
C GLU A 151 17.88 1.32 -28.78
N LEU A 152 17.40 2.45 -28.24
CA LEU A 152 16.39 3.31 -28.86
C LEU A 152 16.97 4.34 -29.85
N GLN A 153 18.28 4.57 -29.86
CA GLN A 153 18.92 5.49 -30.83
C GLN A 153 19.64 4.80 -31.99
N ASP A 154 20.13 3.57 -31.83
CA ASP A 154 20.86 2.87 -32.90
C ASP A 154 19.98 1.98 -33.81
N SER A 155 18.71 1.79 -33.46
CA SER A 155 17.72 1.11 -34.33
C SER A 155 16.94 2.07 -35.24
N ALA A 156 17.13 3.39 -35.07
CA ALA A 156 16.44 4.46 -35.80
C ALA A 156 17.34 5.15 -36.86
N LYS A 157 18.42 4.50 -37.30
CA LYS A 157 19.29 4.94 -38.40
C LYS A 157 19.26 3.97 -39.58
#